data_AF-A0AA39T0B1-F1
#
_entry.id   AF-A0AA39T0B1-F1
#
_cell.length_a   1.000
_cell.length_b   1.000
_cell.length_c   1.000
_cell.angle_alpha   90.00
_cell.angle_beta   90.00
_cell.angle_gamma   90.00
#
_symmetry.space_group_name_H-M   'P 1'
#
loop_
_entity.id
_entity.type
_entity.pdbx_description
1 polymer ?
#
loop_
_entity_poly.entity_id
_entity_poly.type
_entity_poly.pdbx_seq_one_letter_code
_entity_poly.pdbx_strand_id
1 'polypeptide(L)'
;MAEDIWGQQWPLRYYTRPNGNRICPVFTTGWHEYVKAKGVQAGDQLIFSGRQVAGADGEPAMRYMIRVTRPGPVTFNGKPVPLDVEYLA
;
A
#
# COMPACT_ATOMS: atom_id res chain seq x y z
N MET A 1 10.71 -4.48 1.03
CA MET A 1 10.05 -3.40 1.78
C MET A 1 9.21 -2.59 0.82
N ALA A 2 8.12 -1.99 1.31
CA ALA A 2 7.40 -0.95 0.59
C ALA A 2 7.45 0.34 1.40
N GLU A 3 7.67 1.45 0.72
CA GLU A 3 7.76 2.79 1.31
C GLU A 3 6.38 3.46 1.32
N ASP A 4 5.99 4.10 2.41
CA ASP A 4 4.79 4.95 2.43
C ASP A 4 5.11 6.40 2.06
N ILE A 5 4.09 7.27 2.08
CA ILE A 5 4.24 8.68 1.68
C ILE A 5 5.21 9.49 2.56
N TRP A 6 5.52 8.99 3.76
CA TRP A 6 6.44 9.61 4.72
C TRP A 6 7.85 8.99 4.65
N GLY A 7 8.09 8.06 3.73
CA GLY A 7 9.37 7.36 3.61
C GLY A 7 9.53 6.17 4.56
N GLN A 8 8.55 5.87 5.40
CA GLN A 8 8.62 4.75 6.34
C GLN A 8 8.53 3.43 5.58
N GLN A 9 9.44 2.50 5.91
CA GLN A 9 9.55 1.21 5.26
C GLN A 9 8.69 0.16 5.97
N TRP A 10 7.90 -0.57 5.19
CA TRP A 10 7.03 -1.65 5.66
C TRP A 10 7.48 -3.02 5.14
N PRO A 11 7.74 -4.00 6.02
CA PRO A 11 8.18 -5.34 5.64
C PRO A 11 6.99 -6.22 5.23
N LEU A 12 6.42 -5.93 4.07
CA LEU A 12 5.28 -6.66 3.53
C LEU A 12 5.71 -7.91 2.77
N ARG A 13 5.17 -9.07 3.14
CA ARG A 13 5.33 -10.32 2.37
C ARG A 13 4.16 -10.51 1.42
N TYR A 14 4.41 -10.35 0.12
CA TYR A 14 3.49 -10.74 -0.95
C TYR A 14 3.75 -12.19 -1.36
N TYR A 15 2.73 -13.05 -1.32
CA TYR A 15 2.84 -14.41 -1.86
C TYR A 15 1.48 -14.93 -2.31
N THR A 16 1.51 -15.83 -3.29
CA THR A 16 0.34 -16.62 -3.67
C THR A 16 0.23 -17.83 -2.76
N ARG A 17 -0.92 -17.97 -2.08
CA ARG A 17 -1.18 -19.16 -1.24
C ARG A 17 -1.20 -20.41 -2.13
N PRO A 18 -0.35 -21.42 -1.88
CA PRO A 18 -0.28 -22.59 -2.75
C PRO A 18 -1.47 -23.55 -2.55
N ASN A 19 -2.03 -23.60 -1.34
CA ASN A 19 -3.07 -24.57 -0.95
C ASN A 19 -4.22 -23.88 -0.19
N GLY A 20 -5.42 -24.47 -0.22
CA GLY A 20 -6.62 -24.04 0.52
C GLY A 20 -7.80 -23.66 -0.38
N ASN A 21 -8.92 -23.26 0.23
CA ASN A 21 -10.18 -22.93 -0.50
C ASN A 21 -10.08 -21.74 -1.46
N ARG A 22 -9.00 -20.94 -1.40
CA ARG A 22 -8.74 -19.82 -2.32
C ARG A 22 -7.23 -19.71 -2.59
N ILE A 23 -6.83 -20.11 -3.79
CA ILE A 23 -5.50 -19.82 -4.34
C ILE A 23 -5.53 -18.35 -4.78
N CYS A 24 -5.02 -17.46 -3.94
CA CYS A 24 -4.99 -16.03 -4.24
C CYS A 24 -3.70 -15.37 -3.71
N PRO A 25 -3.27 -14.28 -4.36
CA PRO A 25 -2.21 -13.43 -3.84
C PRO A 25 -2.66 -12.74 -2.56
N VAL A 26 -1.78 -12.71 -1.55
CA VAL A 26 -2.04 -12.04 -0.28
C VAL A 26 -0.79 -11.33 0.24
N PHE A 27 -1.01 -10.26 0.99
CA PHE A 27 -0.01 -9.75 1.93
C PHE A 27 -0.16 -10.48 3.27
N THR A 28 0.95 -10.92 3.87
CA THR A 28 0.95 -11.55 5.20
C THR A 28 1.81 -10.80 6.20
N THR A 29 3.09 -11.14 6.30
CA THR A 29 4.01 -10.48 7.23
C THR A 29 3.94 -8.97 7.07
N GLY A 30 3.83 -8.23 8.18
CA GLY A 30 3.76 -6.76 8.23
C GLY A 30 2.41 -6.16 7.84
N TRP A 31 1.48 -6.94 7.26
CA TRP A 31 0.20 -6.40 6.77
C TRP A 31 -0.71 -5.95 7.92
N HIS A 32 -0.80 -6.76 8.98
CA HIS A 32 -1.68 -6.46 10.11
C HIS A 32 -1.18 -5.24 10.91
N GLU A 33 0.13 -5.12 11.07
CA GLU A 33 0.78 -3.97 11.69
C GLU A 33 0.54 -2.71 10.86
N TYR A 34 0.67 -2.80 9.54
CA TYR A 34 0.36 -1.69 8.62
C TYR A 34 -1.11 -1.26 8.75
N VAL A 35 -2.05 -2.20 8.68
CA VAL A 35 -3.50 -1.90 8.80
C VAL A 35 -3.83 -1.17 10.09
N LYS A 36 -3.25 -1.61 11.21
CA LYS A 36 -3.44 -0.96 12.51
C LYS A 36 -2.83 0.44 12.56
N ALA A 37 -1.59 0.58 12.13
CA ALA A 37 -0.88 1.84 12.17
C ALA A 37 -1.54 2.92 11.28
N LYS A 38 -2.06 2.51 10.13
CA LYS A 38 -2.69 3.40 9.14
C LYS A 38 -4.19 3.57 9.31
N GLY A 39 -4.81 2.90 10.29
CA GLY A 39 -6.25 2.98 10.54
C GLY A 39 -7.10 2.54 9.34
N VAL A 40 -6.66 1.50 8.62
CA VAL A 40 -7.32 1.02 7.39
C VAL A 40 -8.66 0.37 7.73
N GLN A 41 -9.69 0.74 6.98
CA GLN A 41 -11.07 0.31 7.17
C GLN A 41 -11.62 -0.33 5.89
N ALA A 42 -12.70 -1.12 6.04
CA ALA A 42 -13.42 -1.64 4.89
C ALA A 42 -14.00 -0.49 4.06
N GLY A 43 -13.77 -0.53 2.74
CA GLY A 43 -14.15 0.54 1.82
C GLY A 43 -12.98 1.46 1.44
N ASP A 44 -11.86 1.42 2.17
CA ASP A 44 -10.64 2.10 1.76
C ASP A 44 -10.02 1.44 0.53
N GLN A 45 -9.28 2.24 -0.24
CA GLN A 45 -8.56 1.77 -1.41
C GLN A 45 -7.07 1.65 -1.10
N LEU A 46 -6.55 0.43 -1.15
CA LEU A 46 -5.12 0.15 -1.09
C LEU A 46 -4.49 0.36 -2.48
N ILE A 47 -3.39 1.11 -2.54
CA ILE A 47 -2.60 1.31 -3.76
C ILE A 47 -1.19 0.80 -3.47
N PHE A 48 -0.78 -0.23 -4.22
CA PHE A 48 0.58 -0.77 -4.21
C PHE A 48 1.19 -0.55 -5.59
N SER A 49 2.40 0.01 -5.64
CA SER A 49 3.06 0.35 -6.90
C SER A 49 4.56 0.10 -6.82
N GLY A 50 5.22 0.04 -7.97
CA GLY A 50 6.66 -0.15 -8.05
C GLY A 50 7.27 0.74 -9.13
N ARG A 51 8.49 1.21 -8.88
CA ARG A 51 9.32 1.92 -9.86
C ARG A 51 10.72 1.32 -9.90
N GLN A 52 11.29 1.24 -11.10
CA GLN A 52 12.71 0.93 -11.25
C GLN A 52 13.54 2.16 -10.88
N VAL A 53 14.64 1.95 -10.18
CA VAL A 53 15.64 2.96 -9.83
C VAL A 53 17.03 2.40 -10.08
N ALA A 54 18.03 3.26 -10.22
CA ALA A 54 19.43 2.81 -10.25
C ALA A 54 19.78 2.13 -8.91
N GLY A 55 20.25 0.89 -8.98
CA GLY A 55 20.80 0.15 -7.86
C GLY A 55 22.20 0.65 -7.50
N ALA A 56 22.68 0.26 -6.32
CA ALA A 56 23.99 0.67 -5.80
C ALA A 56 25.17 0.10 -6.62
N ASP A 57 24.92 -0.99 -7.32
CA ASP A 57 25.82 -1.69 -8.25
C ASP A 57 25.66 -1.25 -9.71
N GLY A 58 24.78 -0.27 -9.98
CA GLY A 58 24.43 0.17 -11.33
C GLY A 58 23.34 -0.68 -12.01
N GLU A 59 22.90 -1.77 -11.39
CA GLU A 59 21.81 -2.61 -11.91
C GLU A 59 20.43 -2.04 -11.52
N PRO A 60 19.39 -2.19 -12.34
CA PRO A 60 18.06 -1.71 -12.00
C PRO A 60 17.49 -2.41 -10.75
N ALA A 61 17.17 -1.61 -9.72
CA ALA A 61 16.50 -2.08 -8.51
C ALA A 61 15.03 -1.66 -8.49
N MET A 62 14.14 -2.52 -7.97
CA MET A 62 12.74 -2.17 -7.77
C MET A 62 12.53 -1.51 -6.41
N ARG A 63 11.94 -0.31 -6.40
CA ARG A 63 11.38 0.32 -5.19
C ARG A 63 9.86 0.21 -5.20
N TYR A 64 9.31 -0.34 -4.14
CA TYR A 64 7.86 -0.45 -3.96
C TYR A 64 7.33 0.67 -3.08
N MET A 65 6.13 1.13 -3.38
CA MET A 65 5.39 2.13 -2.61
C MET A 65 4.03 1.58 -2.23
N ILE A 66 3.57 1.91 -1.03
CA ILE A 66 2.25 1.55 -0.52
C ILE A 66 1.55 2.79 0.04
N ARG A 67 0.26 2.93 -0.28
CA ARG A 67 -0.59 3.96 0.31
C ARG A 67 -2.03 3.48 0.42
N VAL A 68 -2.80 4.11 1.29
CA VAL A 68 -4.23 3.85 1.44
C VAL A 68 -4.98 5.16 1.29
N THR A 69 -6.02 5.16 0.45
CA THR A 69 -6.83 6.35 0.23
C THR A 69 -8.27 6.12 0.65
N ARG A 70 -8.89 7.15 1.19
CA ARG A 70 -10.31 7.19 1.59
C ARG A 70 -11.01 8.36 0.88
N PRO A 71 -12.30 8.25 0.52
CA PRO A 71 -13.08 9.39 0.05
C PRO A 71 -12.96 10.58 1.02
N GLY A 72 -12.43 11.69 0.54
CA GLY A 72 -12.27 12.90 1.31
C GLY A 72 -13.56 13.73 1.40
N PRO A 73 -13.57 14.77 2.24
CA PRO A 73 -14.73 15.65 2.41
C PRO A 73 -14.95 16.60 1.22
N VAL A 74 -13.93 16.79 0.36
CA VAL A 74 -13.99 17.66 -0.81
C VAL A 74 -14.46 16.86 -2.02
N THR A 75 -15.28 17.49 -2.86
CA THR A 75 -15.75 16.90 -4.13
C THR A 75 -15.18 17.63 -5.33
N PHE A 76 -14.95 16.90 -6.42
CA PHE A 76 -14.60 17.43 -7.74
C PHE A 76 -15.50 16.76 -8.78
N ASN A 77 -16.21 17.54 -9.59
CA ASN A 77 -17.24 17.05 -10.53
C ASN A 77 -18.27 16.13 -9.87
N GLY A 78 -18.71 16.47 -8.65
CA GLY A 78 -19.72 15.70 -7.89
C GLY A 78 -19.23 14.37 -7.31
N LYS A 79 -17.93 14.05 -7.41
CA LYS A 79 -17.33 12.85 -6.83
C LYS A 79 -16.36 13.23 -5.70
N PRO A 80 -16.35 12.52 -4.56
CA PRO A 80 -15.35 12.74 -3.51
C PRO A 80 -13.93 12.58 -4.05
N VAL A 81 -13.04 13.49 -3.68
CA VAL A 81 -11.61 13.40 -3.99
C VAL A 81 -10.97 12.42 -3.01
N PRO A 82 -10.33 11.34 -3.47
CA PRO A 82 -9.61 10.42 -2.58
C PRO A 82 -8.43 11.15 -1.91
N LEU A 83 -8.34 11.05 -0.59
CA LEU A 83 -7.21 11.54 0.20
C LEU A 83 -6.46 10.36 0.79
N ASP A 84 -5.15 10.50 0.95
CA ASP A 84 -4.38 9.53 1.74
C ASP A 84 -4.90 9.51 3.18
N VAL A 85 -5.06 8.32 3.76
CA VAL A 85 -5.57 8.18 5.14
C VAL A 85 -4.65 8.85 6.15
N GLU A 86 -3.37 9.01 5.80
CA GLU A 86 -2.37 9.76 6.56
C GLU A 86 -2.69 11.26 6.71
N TYR A 87 -3.49 11.84 5.81
CA TYR A 87 -3.94 13.22 5.93
C TYR A 87 -5.26 13.37 6.71
N LEU A 88 -5.84 12.25 7.14
CA LEU A 88 -7.11 12.21 7.88
C LEU A 88 -6.92 11.84 9.36
N ALA A 89 -5.68 11.55 9.76
CA ALA A 89 -5.29 11.12 11.09
C ALA A 89 -4.98 12.30 12.02
#